data_AF-A0A381U105-F1
#
_entry.id   AF-A0A381U105-F1
#
_cell.length_a   1.000
_cell.length_b   1.000
_cell.length_c   1.000
_cell.angle_alpha   90.00
_cell.angle_beta   90.00
_cell.angle_gamma   90.00
#
_symmetry.space_group_name_H-M   'P 1'
#
loop_
_entity.id
_entity.type
_entity.pdbx_description
1 polymer ?
#
loop_
_entity_poly.entity_id
_entity_poly.type
_entity_poly.pdbx_seq_one_letter_code
_entity_poly.pdbx_strand_id
1 'polypeptide(L)'
;MGLVDRVVYRFCWSMLWLALKAWFRFRVVGKEHLPKVEPYILAPVHRSYLDTPVGGMATSRRLRFLGKESLWNSRFAGRFLTIVGGFPVERGTADRAALRACQEVLERGEPMVMFPEGTRRHGPVVLAEEMHAGPAFVAV
;
A
#
# COMPACT_ATOMS: atom_id res chain seq x y z
N MET A 1 -8.17 -16.08 0.95
CA MET A 1 -7.81 -16.26 -0.48
C MET A 1 -7.62 -17.73 -0.77
N GLY A 2 -8.04 -18.19 -1.95
CA GLY A 2 -7.76 -19.55 -2.39
C GLY A 2 -6.26 -19.77 -2.62
N LEU A 3 -5.84 -21.04 -2.71
CA LEU A 3 -4.46 -21.40 -3.04
C LEU A 3 -4.05 -20.82 -4.41
N VAL A 4 -4.95 -20.88 -5.39
CA VAL A 4 -4.75 -20.35 -6.74
C VAL A 4 -4.48 -18.84 -6.71
N ASP A 5 -5.29 -18.06 -5.98
CA ASP A 5 -5.11 -16.61 -5.90
C ASP A 5 -3.74 -16.25 -5.30
N ARG A 6 -3.25 -17.02 -4.33
CA ARG A 6 -1.92 -16.81 -3.72
C ARG A 6 -0.79 -17.11 -4.71
N VAL A 7 -0.91 -18.18 -5.49
CA VAL A 7 0.08 -18.54 -6.52
C VAL A 7 0.10 -17.47 -7.62
N VAL A 8 -1.07 -17.08 -8.12
CA VAL A 8 -1.22 -16.02 -9.13
C VAL A 8 -0.64 -14.70 -8.62
N TYR A 9 -0.98 -14.29 -7.40
CA TYR A 9 -0.41 -13.10 -6.78
C TYR A 9 1.11 -13.16 -6.75
N ARG A 10 1.70 -14.24 -6.21
CA ARG A 10 3.16 -14.37 -6.12
C ARG A 10 3.83 -14.34 -7.49
N PHE A 11 3.24 -15.01 -8.48
CA PHE A 11 3.78 -15.06 -9.83
C PHE A 11 3.76 -13.68 -10.50
N CYS A 12 2.58 -13.04 -10.58
CA CYS A 12 2.44 -11.70 -11.16
C CYS A 12 3.31 -10.67 -10.43
N TRP A 13 3.36 -10.75 -9.10
CA TRP A 13 4.17 -9.86 -8.29
C TRP A 13 5.67 -10.05 -8.52
N SER A 14 6.14 -11.29 -8.64
CA SER A 14 7.55 -11.58 -8.92
C SER A 14 7.95 -11.10 -10.31
N MET A 15 7.09 -11.28 -11.32
CA MET A 15 7.33 -10.76 -12.67
C MET A 15 7.37 -9.24 -12.70
N LEU A 16 6.39 -8.58 -12.05
CA LEU A 16 6.37 -7.12 -11.94
C LEU A 16 7.62 -6.61 -11.22
N TRP A 17 8.02 -7.28 -10.15
CA TRP A 17 9.24 -6.95 -9.41
C TRP A 17 10.50 -7.02 -10.28
N LEU A 18 10.65 -8.09 -11.06
CA LEU A 18 11.78 -8.24 -11.99
C LEU A 18 11.78 -7.16 -13.06
N ALA A 19 10.62 -6.89 -13.68
CA ALA A 19 10.48 -5.87 -14.71
C ALA A 19 10.82 -4.47 -14.18
N LEU A 20 10.25 -4.09 -13.03
CA LEU A 20 10.49 -2.79 -12.42
C LEU A 20 11.94 -2.65 -11.92
N LYS A 21 12.55 -3.72 -11.42
CA LYS A 21 13.96 -3.71 -11.00
C LYS A 21 14.89 -3.53 -12.19
N ALA A 22 14.60 -4.17 -13.32
CA ALA A 22 15.36 -4.01 -14.55
C ALA A 22 15.23 -2.59 -15.12
N TRP A 23 14.01 -2.04 -15.13
CA TRP A 23 13.73 -0.72 -15.71
C TRP A 23 14.22 0.43 -14.85
N PHE A 24 13.89 0.42 -13.55
CA PHE A 24 14.13 1.55 -12.65
C PHE A 24 15.42 1.40 -11.82
N ARG A 25 16.05 0.22 -11.81
CA ARG A 25 17.29 -0.06 -11.05
C ARG A 25 17.19 0.39 -9.58
N PHE A 26 15.99 0.29 -8.98
CA PHE A 26 15.74 0.80 -7.64
C PHE A 26 16.54 0.01 -6.58
N ARG A 27 16.93 0.70 -5.51
CA ARG A 27 17.63 0.13 -4.35
C ARG A 27 16.83 0.42 -3.09
N VAL A 28 16.67 -0.58 -2.24
CA VAL A 28 16.10 -0.43 -0.90
C VAL A 28 17.28 -0.36 0.08
N VAL A 29 17.37 0.73 0.82
CA VAL A 29 18.38 0.94 1.88
C VAL A 29 17.66 0.84 3.22
N GLY A 30 18.26 0.19 4.22
CA GLY A 30 17.63 0.02 5.53
C GLY A 30 16.52 -1.04 5.57
N LYS A 31 16.57 -2.04 4.68
CA LYS A 31 15.54 -3.10 4.59
C LYS A 31 15.45 -3.90 5.89
N GLU A 32 16.55 -4.03 6.60
CA GLU A 32 16.71 -4.67 7.91
C GLU A 32 15.86 -4.02 9.01
N HIS A 33 15.46 -2.75 8.86
CA HIS A 33 14.57 -2.07 9.79
C HIS A 33 13.11 -2.49 9.66
N LEU A 34 12.73 -3.20 8.59
CA LEU A 34 11.37 -3.64 8.38
C LEU A 34 11.04 -4.88 9.23
N PRO A 35 9.98 -4.86 10.06
CA PRO A 35 9.57 -6.01 10.84
C PRO A 35 9.24 -7.23 9.95
N LYS A 36 9.82 -8.37 10.32
CA LYS A 36 9.67 -9.62 9.55
C LYS A 36 8.35 -10.34 9.85
N VAL A 37 7.81 -10.15 11.06
CA VAL A 37 6.63 -10.89 11.55
C VAL A 37 5.52 -9.93 11.97
N GLU A 38 5.86 -8.87 12.69
CA GLU A 38 4.92 -7.90 13.25
C GLU A 38 4.31 -7.01 12.15
N PRO A 39 3.01 -6.66 12.22
CA PRO A 39 2.43 -5.70 11.27
C PRO A 39 3.09 -4.33 11.45
N TYR A 40 3.14 -3.57 10.36
CA TYR A 40 3.68 -2.20 10.37
C TYR A 40 2.99 -1.34 9.31
N ILE A 41 3.06 -0.03 9.50
CA ILE A 41 2.62 0.96 8.52
C ILE A 41 3.85 1.56 7.86
N LEU A 42 3.97 1.40 6.55
CA LEU A 42 4.90 2.18 5.74
C LEU A 42 4.22 3.48 5.34
N ALA A 43 4.81 4.62 5.70
CA ALA A 43 4.26 5.95 5.45
C ALA A 43 5.15 6.78 4.50
N PRO A 44 5.22 6.41 3.21
CA PRO A 44 6.02 7.14 2.23
C PRO A 44 5.27 8.37 1.72
N VAL A 45 6.01 9.26 1.06
CA VAL A 45 5.44 10.39 0.30
C VAL A 45 4.74 9.89 -0.97
N HIS A 46 3.54 10.40 -1.27
CA HIS A 46 2.81 10.06 -2.49
C HIS A 46 3.09 11.02 -3.65
N ARG A 47 3.79 10.54 -4.68
CA ARG A 47 4.12 11.27 -5.93
C ARG A 47 3.45 10.68 -7.17
N SER A 48 3.30 9.36 -7.23
CA SER A 48 2.94 8.66 -8.46
C SER A 48 2.03 7.46 -8.21
N TYR A 49 1.33 7.02 -9.25
CA TYR A 49 0.69 5.71 -9.22
C TYR A 49 1.71 4.57 -9.10
N LEU A 50 2.98 4.83 -9.44
CA LEU A 50 4.08 3.87 -9.27
C LEU A 50 4.51 3.70 -7.81
N ASP A 51 4.09 4.55 -6.88
CA ASP A 51 4.49 4.42 -5.47
C ASP A 51 3.93 3.13 -4.85
N THR A 52 2.72 2.73 -5.26
CA THR A 52 2.08 1.49 -4.82
C THR A 52 2.89 0.25 -5.22
N PRO A 53 3.18 -0.01 -6.51
CA PRO A 53 4.00 -1.14 -6.88
C PRO A 53 5.42 -1.01 -6.32
N VAL A 54 6.04 0.17 -6.32
CA VAL A 54 7.42 0.36 -5.82
C VAL A 54 7.53 0.15 -4.32
N GLY A 55 6.63 0.71 -3.52
CA GLY A 55 6.58 0.50 -2.07
C GLY A 55 6.37 -0.97 -1.73
N GLY A 56 5.53 -1.64 -2.52
CA GLY A 56 5.33 -3.07 -2.46
C GLY A 56 6.60 -3.92 -2.70
N MET A 57 7.62 -3.38 -3.37
CA MET A 57 8.90 -4.06 -3.60
C MET A 57 9.91 -3.86 -2.48
N ALA A 58 9.64 -2.98 -1.51
CA ALA A 58 10.52 -2.71 -0.38
C ALA A 58 10.67 -3.94 0.54
N THR A 59 9.64 -4.79 0.59
CA THR A 59 9.56 -5.97 1.45
C THR A 59 9.15 -7.21 0.66
N SER A 60 9.43 -8.40 1.22
CA SER A 60 8.90 -9.67 0.72
C SER A 60 7.50 -9.97 1.25
N ARG A 61 7.02 -9.19 2.23
CA ARG A 61 5.66 -9.32 2.77
C ARG A 61 4.69 -8.63 1.83
N ARG A 62 3.49 -9.19 1.71
CA ARG A 62 2.41 -8.55 0.98
C ARG A 62 1.96 -7.30 1.73
N LEU A 63 2.16 -6.13 1.12
CA LEU A 63 1.65 -4.88 1.65
C LEU A 63 0.18 -4.68 1.24
N ARG A 64 -0.59 -4.09 2.15
CA ARG A 64 -1.97 -3.66 1.91
C ARG A 64 -2.02 -2.18 1.55
N PHE A 65 -2.85 -1.81 0.58
CA PHE A 65 -2.92 -0.43 0.07
C PHE A 65 -4.35 0.09 0.11
N LEU A 66 -4.52 1.30 0.64
CA LEU A 66 -5.80 2.00 0.56
C LEU A 66 -6.02 2.50 -0.87
N GLY A 67 -7.16 2.13 -1.46
CA GLY A 67 -7.58 2.65 -2.75
C GLY A 67 -8.96 3.27 -2.67
N LYS A 68 -9.24 4.28 -3.51
CA LYS A 68 -10.57 4.88 -3.60
C LYS A 68 -11.57 3.79 -4.04
N GLU A 69 -12.70 3.66 -3.35
CA GLU A 69 -13.71 2.64 -3.65
C GLU A 69 -14.15 2.64 -5.12
N SER A 70 -14.21 3.82 -5.77
CA SER A 70 -14.56 3.91 -7.19
C SER A 70 -13.65 3.10 -8.13
N LEU A 71 -12.45 2.72 -7.70
CA LEU A 71 -11.55 1.82 -8.43
C LEU A 71 -12.05 0.37 -8.46
N TRP A 72 -12.94 -0.01 -7.54
CA TRP A 72 -13.58 -1.32 -7.45
C TRP A 72 -14.90 -1.44 -8.22
N ASN A 73 -15.38 -0.35 -8.84
CA ASN A 73 -16.63 -0.37 -9.61
C ASN A 73 -16.59 -1.36 -10.80
N SER A 74 -15.41 -1.59 -11.37
CA SER A 74 -15.22 -2.65 -12.37
C SER A 74 -14.89 -3.98 -11.69
N ARG A 75 -15.68 -5.03 -11.97
CA ARG A 75 -15.47 -6.37 -11.39
C ARG A 75 -14.07 -6.92 -11.65
N PHE A 76 -13.51 -6.66 -12.83
CA PHE A 76 -12.16 -7.11 -13.18
C PHE A 76 -11.09 -6.27 -12.46
N ALA A 77 -11.20 -4.94 -12.51
CA ALA A 77 -10.24 -4.05 -11.87
C ALA A 77 -10.25 -4.20 -10.34
N GLY A 78 -11.43 -4.25 -9.72
CA GLY A 78 -11.58 -4.47 -8.28
C GLY A 78 -11.01 -5.81 -7.83
N ARG A 79 -11.28 -6.90 -8.57
CA ARG A 79 -10.68 -8.21 -8.27
C ARG A 79 -9.16 -8.17 -8.39
N PHE A 80 -8.62 -7.54 -9.44
CA PHE A 80 -7.19 -7.37 -9.62
C PHE A 80 -6.56 -6.56 -8.49
N LEU A 81 -7.14 -5.41 -8.14
CA LEU A 81 -6.69 -4.54 -7.04
C LEU A 81 -6.69 -5.29 -5.70
N THR A 82 -7.74 -6.03 -5.40
CA THR A 82 -7.80 -6.88 -4.20
C THR A 82 -6.72 -7.95 -4.19
N ILE A 83 -6.46 -8.60 -5.33
CA ILE A 83 -5.38 -9.60 -5.45
C ILE A 83 -4.03 -8.95 -5.18
N VAL A 84 -3.73 -7.78 -5.75
CA VAL A 84 -2.44 -7.10 -5.53
C VAL A 84 -2.29 -6.46 -4.15
N GLY A 85 -3.30 -6.54 -3.28
CA GLY A 85 -3.25 -6.08 -1.88
C GLY A 85 -4.02 -4.79 -1.61
N GLY A 86 -4.67 -4.23 -2.62
CA GLY A 86 -5.58 -3.10 -2.45
C GLY A 86 -6.81 -3.46 -1.61
N PHE A 87 -7.33 -2.50 -0.87
CA PHE A 87 -8.67 -2.56 -0.30
C PHE A 87 -9.39 -1.22 -0.46
N PRO A 88 -10.71 -1.23 -0.71
CA PRO A 88 -11.47 -0.02 -0.97
C PRO A 88 -11.67 0.78 0.32
N VAL A 89 -11.58 2.10 0.19
CA VAL A 89 -12.01 3.08 1.19
C VAL A 89 -12.73 4.23 0.48
N GLU A 90 -13.78 4.74 1.09
CA GLU A 90 -14.42 5.99 0.67
C GLU A 90 -13.49 7.17 0.99
N ARG A 91 -13.21 8.03 -0.01
CA ARG A 91 -12.40 9.25 0.17
C ARG A 91 -13.34 10.46 0.26
N GLY A 92 -13.11 11.34 1.22
CA GLY A 92 -13.84 12.62 1.35
C GLY A 92 -14.37 12.87 2.75
N THR A 93 -14.53 11.81 3.52
CA THR A 93 -14.67 11.84 4.97
C THR A 93 -13.37 11.25 5.53
N ALA A 94 -12.77 11.86 6.54
CA ALA A 94 -11.75 11.19 7.36
C ALA A 94 -12.46 10.12 8.19
N ASP A 95 -13.01 9.13 7.50
CA ASP A 95 -14.09 8.34 8.05
C ASP A 95 -13.51 7.37 9.06
N ARG A 96 -14.16 7.30 10.22
CA ARG A 96 -13.85 6.30 11.23
C ARG A 96 -13.88 4.90 10.63
N ALA A 97 -14.69 4.68 9.58
CA ALA A 97 -14.71 3.44 8.82
C ALA A 97 -13.39 3.14 8.10
N ALA A 98 -12.77 4.12 7.43
CA ALA A 98 -11.49 3.92 6.76
C ALA A 98 -10.37 3.64 7.76
N LEU A 99 -10.32 4.38 8.89
CA LEU A 99 -9.36 4.13 9.96
C LEU A 99 -9.55 2.75 10.59
N ARG A 100 -10.80 2.34 10.87
CA ARG A 100 -11.12 1.00 11.36
C ARG A 100 -10.69 -0.10 10.39
N ALA A 101 -10.95 0.06 9.09
CA ALA A 101 -10.51 -0.91 8.09
C ALA A 101 -8.98 -1.07 8.06
N CYS A 102 -8.24 0.02 8.32
CA CYS A 102 -6.78 -0.03 8.44
C CYS A 102 -6.35 -0.76 9.72
N GLN A 103 -7.02 -0.51 10.85
CA GLN A 103 -6.76 -1.23 12.10
C GLN A 103 -7.03 -2.74 11.94
N GLU A 104 -8.15 -3.12 11.33
CA GLU A 104 -8.47 -4.54 11.06
C GLU A 104 -7.41 -5.22 10.19
N VAL A 105 -6.80 -4.48 9.25
CA VAL A 105 -5.69 -4.99 8.43
C VAL A 105 -4.46 -5.28 9.30
N LEU A 106 -4.11 -4.36 10.20
CA LEU A 106 -2.98 -4.55 11.12
C LEU A 106 -3.23 -5.66 12.13
N GLU A 107 -4.45 -5.75 12.68
CA GLU A 107 -4.87 -6.83 13.60
C GLU A 107 -4.76 -8.21 12.97
N ARG A 108 -4.93 -8.32 11.64
CA ARG A 108 -4.70 -9.56 10.88
C ARG A 108 -3.21 -9.88 10.67
N GLY A 109 -2.30 -9.05 11.18
CA GLY A 109 -0.85 -9.20 11.01
C GLY A 109 -0.36 -8.83 9.60
N GLU A 110 -1.17 -8.10 8.82
CA GLU A 110 -0.80 -7.68 7.48
C GLU A 110 -0.17 -6.28 7.50
N PRO A 111 1.07 -6.09 7.01
CA PRO A 111 1.65 -4.77 6.89
C PRO A 111 0.97 -3.97 5.79
N MET A 112 0.98 -2.65 5.91
CA MET A 112 0.26 -1.78 4.99
C MET A 112 1.05 -0.53 4.61
N VAL A 113 0.60 0.13 3.55
CA VAL A 113 1.08 1.44 3.12
C VAL A 113 -0.03 2.46 3.30
N MET A 114 0.28 3.54 4.01
CA MET A 114 -0.61 4.68 4.17
C MET A 114 0.15 5.95 3.83
N PHE A 115 -0.27 6.63 2.76
CA PHE A 115 0.30 7.90 2.36
C PHE A 115 -0.24 9.02 3.25
N PRO A 116 0.62 9.71 4.05
CA PRO A 116 0.17 10.73 4.99
C PRO A 116 -0.54 11.89 4.30
N GLU A 117 -0.21 12.18 3.04
CA GLU A 117 -0.77 13.31 2.30
C GLU A 117 -2.23 13.09 1.84
N GLY A 118 -2.74 11.85 1.91
CA GLY A 118 -4.09 11.45 1.45
C GLY A 118 -4.31 11.54 -0.08
N THR A 119 -3.45 12.25 -0.79
CA THR A 119 -3.46 12.45 -2.24
C THR A 119 -2.03 12.60 -2.76
N ARG A 120 -1.85 12.50 -4.08
CA ARG A 120 -0.55 12.73 -4.71
C ARG A 120 -0.17 14.19 -4.62
N ARG A 121 1.10 14.45 -4.32
CA ARG A 121 1.71 15.79 -4.30
C ARG A 121 2.74 15.93 -5.40
N HIS A 122 2.88 17.16 -5.91
CA HIS A 122 3.85 17.51 -6.95
C HIS A 122 4.94 18.43 -6.39
N GLY A 123 5.96 18.71 -7.20
CA GLY A 123 7.10 19.55 -6.79
C GLY A 123 8.19 18.81 -6.02
N PRO A 124 9.27 19.51 -5.64
CA PRO A 124 10.44 18.90 -5.01
C PRO A 124 10.25 18.59 -3.52
N VAL A 125 9.37 19.32 -2.84
CA VAL A 125 9.15 19.24 -1.39
C VAL A 125 7.67 18.92 -1.13
N VAL A 126 7.40 18.15 -0.08
CA VAL A 126 6.07 18.02 0.53
C VAL A 126 6.19 18.60 1.92
N LEU A 127 5.31 19.55 2.25
CA LEU A 127 5.38 20.26 3.51
C LEU A 127 4.63 19.48 4.61
N ALA A 128 5.03 19.68 5.87
CA ALA A 128 4.48 18.92 6.99
C ALA A 128 2.98 19.21 7.19
N GLU A 129 2.54 20.44 6.92
CA GLU A 129 1.14 20.87 6.94
C GLU A 129 0.26 20.16 5.88
N GLU A 130 0.86 19.54 4.87
CA GLU A 130 0.14 18.74 3.87
C GLU A 130 -0.08 17.29 4.31
N MET A 131 0.50 16.89 5.46
CA MET A 131 0.44 15.54 6.00
C MET A 131 -0.62 15.41 7.08
N HIS A 132 -1.39 14.33 7.03
CA HIS A 132 -2.37 13.97 8.05
C HIS A 132 -1.76 13.01 9.07
N ALA A 133 -2.24 13.08 10.31
CA ALA A 133 -1.84 12.18 11.41
C ALA A 133 -2.43 10.75 11.30
N GLY A 134 -3.09 10.41 10.19
CA GLY A 134 -3.75 9.12 9.98
C GLY A 134 -2.87 7.90 10.31
N PRO A 135 -1.63 7.81 9.79
CA PRO A 135 -0.73 6.70 10.11
C PRO A 135 -0.45 6.57 11.62
N ALA A 136 -0.29 7.69 12.33
CA ALA A 136 -0.03 7.69 13.76
C ALA A 136 -1.27 7.23 14.56
N PHE A 137 -2.48 7.64 14.16
CA PHE A 137 -3.71 7.18 14.80
C PHE A 137 -3.99 5.68 14.62
N VAL A 138 -3.60 5.13 13.48
CA VAL A 138 -3.83 3.70 13.16
C VAL A 138 -2.78 2.80 13.82
N ALA A 139 -1.60 3.32 14.14
CA ALA A 139 -0.50 2.56 14.73
C ALA A 139 -0.67 2.25 16.24
N VAL A 140 -1.80 2.62 16.85
CA VAL A 140 -2.09 2.48 18.28
C VAL A 140 -2.66 1.10 18.61
#